data_AF-A0AAW1SIP9-F1
#
_entry.id   AF-A0AAW1SIP9-F1
#
_cell.length_a   1.000
_cell.length_b   1.000
_cell.length_c   1.000
_cell.angle_alpha   90.00
_cell.angle_beta   90.00
_cell.angle_gamma   90.00
#
_symmetry.space_group_name_H-M   'P 1'
#
loop_
_entity.id
_entity.type
_entity.pdbx_description
1 polymer ?
#
loop_
_entity_poly.entity_id
_entity_poly.type
_entity_poly.pdbx_seq_one_letter_code
_entity_poly.pdbx_strand_id
1 'polypeptide(L)'
;MREDSVNLGAAGKCVRVKAGYARNHLIPSRLAVLATPANRAVYERKQDEGAVDTQATREAEAALQASRKAHQLEIVMKRLLTGAVVLQRELAPDLEPPTMWNEKERLLTKLLHPVTRAEICAAITKQKRVHVAEGLLEVEGGVVRETGDFLIPLRMVDPEGKKPGFMLSILPIQPIDADADDDVAAA
;
A
#
# COMPACT_ATOMS: atom_id res chain seq x y z
N MET A 1 19.93 23.35 -31.75
CA MET A 1 18.93 22.71 -32.64
C MET A 1 17.55 22.84 -31.98
N ARG A 2 16.44 22.66 -32.71
CA ARG A 2 15.09 22.69 -32.10
C ARG A 2 14.61 21.31 -31.67
N GLU A 3 15.03 20.27 -32.38
CA GLU A 3 14.59 18.89 -32.16
C GLU A 3 15.81 17.98 -32.09
N ASP A 4 15.66 16.84 -31.40
CA ASP A 4 16.70 15.82 -31.28
C ASP A 4 16.93 15.16 -32.64
N SER A 5 18.19 15.11 -33.08
CA SER A 5 18.55 14.47 -34.34
C SER A 5 19.61 13.42 -34.11
N VAL A 6 19.35 12.20 -34.59
CA VAL A 6 20.24 11.03 -34.46
C VAL A 6 21.67 11.34 -34.94
N ASN A 7 21.82 12.18 -35.96
CA ASN A 7 23.11 12.47 -36.58
C ASN A 7 23.78 13.77 -36.11
N LEU A 8 23.05 14.67 -35.45
CA LEU A 8 23.51 16.03 -35.14
C LEU A 8 23.47 16.36 -33.65
N GLY A 9 22.85 15.50 -32.83
CA GLY A 9 22.82 15.60 -31.38
C GLY A 9 21.52 16.20 -30.83
N ALA A 10 21.57 16.54 -29.55
CA ALA A 10 20.40 16.93 -28.78
C ALA A 10 19.87 18.34 -29.11
N ALA A 11 18.57 18.52 -28.94
CA ALA A 11 17.87 19.79 -28.99
C ALA A 11 18.54 20.81 -28.05
N GLY A 12 18.57 22.08 -28.47
CA GLY A 12 19.18 23.18 -27.70
C GLY A 12 20.68 23.41 -27.89
N LYS A 13 21.45 22.43 -28.39
CA LYS A 13 22.90 22.64 -28.58
C LYS A 13 23.24 23.39 -29.87
N CYS A 14 24.31 24.19 -29.82
CA CYS A 14 24.93 24.80 -30.99
C CYS A 14 25.83 23.76 -31.67
N VAL A 15 25.59 23.46 -32.95
CA VAL A 15 26.32 22.43 -33.71
C VAL A 15 26.88 23.05 -34.98
N ARG A 16 28.13 22.73 -35.31
CA ARG A 16 28.77 23.18 -36.56
C ARG A 16 28.41 22.19 -37.67
N VAL A 17 27.89 22.70 -38.78
CA VAL A 17 27.49 21.89 -39.95
C VAL A 17 28.24 22.29 -41.20
N LYS A 18 28.23 21.43 -42.22
CA LYS A 18 28.80 21.72 -43.55
C LYS A 18 28.13 22.93 -44.19
N ALA A 19 28.89 23.65 -45.02
CA ALA A 19 28.40 24.81 -45.75
C ALA A 19 27.13 24.46 -46.55
N GLY A 20 26.09 25.29 -46.44
CA GLY A 20 24.81 25.12 -47.14
C GLY A 20 23.80 24.18 -46.47
N TYR A 21 24.24 23.23 -45.62
CA TYR A 21 23.34 22.25 -45.01
C TYR A 21 22.29 22.89 -44.09
N ALA A 22 22.66 23.94 -43.34
CA ALA A 22 21.70 24.68 -42.52
C ALA A 22 20.62 25.39 -43.35
N ARG A 23 21.00 26.05 -44.44
CA ARG A 23 20.09 26.86 -45.27
C ARG A 23 19.17 26.01 -46.15
N ASN A 24 19.68 24.91 -46.68
CA ASN A 24 18.93 24.08 -47.63
C ASN A 24 18.11 23.00 -46.94
N HIS A 25 18.52 22.54 -45.76
CA HIS A 25 17.90 21.38 -45.11
C HIS A 25 17.36 21.69 -43.70
N LEU A 26 18.15 22.30 -42.81
CA LEU A 26 17.76 22.41 -41.40
C LEU A 26 16.78 23.57 -41.09
N ILE A 27 16.91 24.71 -41.78
CA ILE A 27 16.06 25.88 -41.58
C ILE A 27 14.67 25.67 -42.23
N PRO A 28 14.55 25.22 -43.50
CA PRO A 28 13.25 24.98 -44.12
C PRO A 28 12.45 23.89 -43.40
N SER A 29 13.14 22.83 -42.94
CA SER A 29 12.52 21.73 -42.18
C SER A 29 12.27 22.07 -40.70
N ARG A 30 12.53 23.31 -40.27
CA ARG A 30 12.35 23.79 -38.88
C ARG A 30 13.16 23.05 -37.80
N LEU A 31 14.16 22.26 -38.19
CA LEU A 31 15.02 21.47 -37.30
C LEU A 31 16.09 22.31 -36.59
N ALA A 32 16.46 23.47 -37.16
CA ALA A 32 17.45 24.36 -36.56
C ALA A 32 17.11 25.85 -36.76
N VAL A 33 17.71 26.69 -35.92
CA VAL A 33 17.66 28.15 -36.01
C VAL A 33 19.09 28.65 -36.16
N LEU A 34 19.25 29.77 -36.88
CA LEU A 34 20.54 30.45 -36.97
C LEU A 34 21.04 30.83 -35.58
N ALA A 35 22.31 30.53 -35.29
CA ALA A 35 22.99 30.83 -34.04
C ALA A 35 23.38 32.32 -33.94
N THR A 36 22.41 33.21 -34.12
CA THR A 36 22.58 34.65 -33.88
C THR A 36 22.43 34.95 -32.38
N PRO A 37 23.06 36.03 -31.87
CA PRO A 37 22.94 36.41 -30.47
C PRO A 37 21.48 36.65 -30.04
N ALA A 38 20.65 37.23 -30.92
CA ALA A 38 19.23 37.44 -30.67
C ALA A 38 18.46 36.12 -30.48
N ASN A 39 18.71 35.13 -31.34
CA ASN A 39 18.03 33.83 -31.25
C ASN A 39 18.48 33.02 -30.03
N ARG A 40 19.73 33.21 -29.59
CA ARG A 40 20.23 32.60 -28.34
C ARG A 40 19.50 33.17 -27.12
N ALA A 41 19.38 34.50 -27.03
CA ALA A 41 18.70 35.16 -25.92
C ALA A 41 17.19 34.86 -25.85
N VAL A 42 16.55 34.53 -26.98
CA VAL A 42 15.15 34.07 -27.01
C VAL A 42 15.03 32.61 -26.55
N TYR A 43 16.01 31.77 -26.88
CA TYR A 43 16.02 30.37 -26.46
C TYR A 43 16.27 30.24 -24.95
N GLU A 44 17.24 30.98 -24.42
CA GLU A 44 17.55 31.01 -22.98
C GLU A 44 16.35 31.46 -22.16
N ARG A 45 15.71 32.59 -22.51
CA ARG A 45 14.49 33.05 -21.82
C ARG A 45 13.35 32.01 -21.81
N LYS A 46 13.13 31.33 -22.93
CA LYS A 46 12.11 30.26 -23.01
C LYS A 46 12.47 29.03 -22.16
N GLN A 47 13.75 28.72 -22.01
CA GLN A 47 14.18 27.64 -21.12
C GLN A 47 13.99 28.02 -19.66
N ASP A 48 14.33 29.24 -19.28
CA ASP A 48 14.16 29.72 -17.90
C ASP A 48 12.68 29.77 -17.49
N GLU A 49 11.82 30.34 -18.33
CA GLU A 49 10.36 30.39 -18.08
C GLU A 49 9.74 28.98 -17.96
N GLY A 50 10.09 28.06 -18.85
CA GLY A 50 9.59 26.68 -18.81
C GLY A 50 10.14 25.86 -17.64
N ALA A 51 11.38 26.12 -17.20
CA ALA A 51 11.97 25.44 -16.05
C ALA A 51 11.30 25.86 -14.74
N VAL A 52 10.98 27.15 -14.58
CA VAL A 52 10.31 27.68 -13.38
C VAL A 52 8.87 27.17 -13.28
N ASP A 53 8.12 27.19 -14.39
CA ASP A 53 6.73 26.73 -14.40
C ASP A 53 6.61 25.22 -14.16
N THR A 54 7.55 24.44 -14.73
CA THR A 54 7.59 22.98 -14.50
C THR A 54 8.03 22.61 -13.09
N GLN A 55 8.89 23.38 -12.43
CA GLN A 55 9.27 23.13 -11.04
C GLN A 55 8.12 23.46 -10.08
N ALA A 56 7.50 24.63 -10.22
CA ALA A 56 6.39 25.04 -9.36
C ALA A 56 5.18 24.10 -9.48
N THR A 57 4.84 23.67 -10.70
CA THR A 57 3.76 22.70 -10.93
C THR A 57 4.09 21.32 -10.37
N ARG A 58 5.32 20.82 -10.55
CA ARG A 58 5.75 19.54 -9.97
C ARG A 58 5.75 19.55 -8.45
N GLU A 59 6.18 20.64 -7.84
CA GLU A 59 6.16 20.79 -6.37
C GLU A 59 4.72 20.85 -5.84
N ALA A 60 3.84 21.60 -6.51
CA ALA A 60 2.42 21.65 -6.16
C ALA A 60 1.73 20.28 -6.33
N GLU A 61 2.02 19.56 -7.41
CA GLU A 61 1.52 18.21 -7.66
C GLU A 61 2.06 17.21 -6.64
N ALA A 62 3.36 17.28 -6.30
CA ALA A 62 3.97 16.44 -5.28
C ALA A 62 3.36 16.69 -3.90
N ALA A 63 3.13 17.95 -3.53
CA ALA A 63 2.47 18.32 -2.28
C ALA A 63 1.01 17.82 -2.24
N LEU A 64 0.26 17.95 -3.33
CA LEU A 64 -1.10 17.44 -3.43
C LEU A 64 -1.14 15.90 -3.34
N GLN A 65 -0.22 15.22 -4.02
CA GLN A 65 -0.10 13.76 -3.93
C GLN A 65 0.27 13.29 -2.53
N ALA A 66 1.19 13.99 -1.85
CA ALA A 66 1.55 13.70 -0.48
C ALA A 66 0.35 13.86 0.46
N SER A 67 -0.41 14.94 0.33
CA SER A 67 -1.63 15.20 1.10
C SER A 67 -2.69 14.11 0.88
N ARG A 68 -2.94 13.72 -0.37
CA ARG A 68 -3.88 12.63 -0.70
C ARG A 68 -3.46 11.30 -0.07
N LYS A 69 -2.18 10.95 -0.15
CA LYS A 69 -1.64 9.73 0.46
C LYS A 69 -1.80 9.76 1.99
N ALA A 70 -1.50 10.88 2.63
CA ALA A 70 -1.66 11.05 4.06
C ALA A 70 -3.12 10.86 4.49
N HIS A 71 -4.05 11.50 3.79
CA HIS A 71 -5.48 11.36 4.08
C HIS A 71 -6.00 9.94 3.85
N GLN A 72 -5.54 9.27 2.78
CA GLN A 72 -5.88 7.87 2.52
C GLN A 72 -5.37 6.94 3.63
N LEU A 73 -4.13 7.15 4.09
CA LEU A 73 -3.58 6.41 5.22
C LEU A 73 -4.40 6.63 6.49
N GLU A 74 -4.81 7.87 6.78
CA GLU A 74 -5.65 8.19 7.94
C GLU A 74 -6.99 7.43 7.92
N ILE A 75 -7.67 7.41 6.76
CA ILE A 75 -8.93 6.66 6.60
C ILE A 75 -8.70 5.16 6.80
N VAL A 76 -7.63 4.62 6.21
CA VAL A 76 -7.27 3.21 6.33
C VAL A 76 -6.98 2.85 7.79
N MET A 77 -6.22 3.67 8.50
CA MET A 77 -5.91 3.46 9.92
C MET A 77 -7.17 3.49 10.77
N LYS A 78 -8.04 4.49 10.59
CA LYS A 78 -9.32 4.55 11.30
C LYS A 78 -10.14 3.28 11.09
N ARG A 79 -10.25 2.79 9.85
CA ARG A 79 -10.99 1.55 9.55
C ARG A 79 -10.36 0.31 10.18
N LEU A 80 -9.04 0.22 10.18
CA LEU A 80 -8.31 -0.92 10.75
C LEU A 80 -8.41 -0.95 12.27
N LEU A 81 -8.31 0.20 12.92
CA LEU A 81 -8.36 0.35 14.38
C LEU A 81 -9.79 0.30 14.93
N THR A 82 -10.81 0.51 14.09
CA THR A 82 -12.21 0.48 14.52
C THR A 82 -12.72 -0.96 14.58
N GLY A 83 -12.88 -1.47 15.81
CA GLY A 83 -13.47 -2.78 16.12
C GLY A 83 -12.54 -3.95 15.85
N ALA A 84 -12.87 -5.12 16.42
CA ALA A 84 -12.06 -6.32 16.24
C ALA A 84 -12.18 -6.91 14.81
N VAL A 85 -11.14 -7.62 14.41
CA VAL A 85 -11.14 -8.57 13.29
C VAL A 85 -11.44 -9.94 13.89
N VAL A 86 -12.43 -10.65 13.36
CA VAL A 86 -12.91 -11.91 13.95
C VAL A 86 -12.54 -13.09 13.07
N LEU A 87 -11.88 -14.11 13.61
CA LEU A 87 -11.59 -15.36 12.92
C LEU A 87 -12.30 -16.51 13.63
N GLN A 88 -12.85 -17.44 12.85
CA GLN A 88 -13.41 -18.68 13.37
C GLN A 88 -12.48 -19.83 13.02
N ARG A 89 -12.10 -20.65 13.99
CA ARG A 89 -11.17 -21.77 13.81
C ARG A 89 -11.60 -23.02 14.55
N GLU A 90 -11.19 -24.16 14.00
CA GLU A 90 -11.37 -25.47 14.63
C GLU A 90 -10.32 -25.67 15.72
N LEU A 91 -10.79 -26.24 16.83
CA LEU A 91 -9.94 -26.61 17.97
C LEU A 91 -9.22 -27.92 17.66
N ALA A 92 -8.02 -28.11 18.22
CA ALA A 92 -7.36 -29.41 18.15
C ALA A 92 -8.21 -30.45 18.90
N PRO A 93 -8.55 -31.61 18.29
CA PRO A 93 -9.19 -32.69 19.01
C PRO A 93 -8.20 -33.20 20.06
N ASP A 94 -8.67 -33.33 21.29
CA ASP A 94 -7.98 -34.01 22.39
C ASP A 94 -6.78 -33.28 23.04
N LEU A 95 -7.03 -32.12 23.66
CA LEU A 95 -6.33 -31.82 24.90
C LEU A 95 -7.08 -32.50 26.05
N GLU A 96 -6.41 -33.39 26.77
CA GLU A 96 -6.92 -33.94 28.05
C GLU A 96 -7.52 -32.80 28.88
N PRO A 97 -8.76 -32.93 29.38
CA PRO A 97 -9.37 -31.87 30.16
C PRO A 97 -8.45 -31.57 31.36
N PRO A 98 -8.03 -30.30 31.55
CA PRO A 98 -7.11 -29.96 32.62
C PRO A 98 -7.68 -30.47 33.93
N THR A 99 -6.89 -31.24 34.68
CA THR A 99 -7.29 -31.87 35.95
C THR A 99 -7.57 -30.86 37.08
N MET A 100 -7.65 -29.57 36.78
CA MET A 100 -8.13 -28.51 37.65
C MET A 100 -8.89 -27.48 36.82
N TRP A 101 -10.06 -27.07 37.30
CA TRP A 101 -10.92 -26.07 36.67
C TRP A 101 -10.33 -24.67 36.86
N ASN A 102 -9.27 -24.35 36.13
CA ASN A 102 -8.77 -22.99 36.02
C ASN A 102 -9.53 -22.31 34.89
N GLU A 103 -10.51 -21.47 35.24
CA GLU A 103 -11.36 -20.70 34.32
C GLU A 103 -10.54 -19.91 33.26
N LYS A 104 -9.29 -19.57 33.58
CA LYS A 104 -8.32 -18.88 32.72
C LYS A 104 -7.72 -19.75 31.61
N GLU A 105 -7.54 -21.05 31.83
CA GLU A 105 -6.92 -21.97 30.85
C GLU A 105 -7.93 -22.55 29.86
N ARG A 106 -9.23 -22.47 30.16
CA ARG A 106 -10.32 -22.86 29.25
C ARG A 106 -10.42 -21.99 27.99
N LEU A 107 -9.99 -20.74 28.06
CA LEU A 107 -10.17 -19.77 26.96
C LEU A 107 -9.04 -19.80 25.93
N LEU A 108 -7.83 -20.22 26.34
CA LEU A 108 -6.64 -20.34 25.49
C LEU A 108 -6.48 -21.80 25.01
N THR A 109 -7.50 -22.31 24.31
CA THR A 109 -7.43 -23.66 23.73
C THR A 109 -6.56 -23.62 22.47
N LYS A 110 -5.67 -24.61 22.32
CA LYS A 110 -4.79 -24.71 21.15
C LYS A 110 -5.60 -24.96 19.88
N LEU A 111 -5.31 -24.19 18.86
CA LEU A 111 -5.87 -24.33 17.52
C LEU A 111 -5.32 -25.56 16.83
N LEU A 112 -6.16 -26.26 16.06
CA LEU A 112 -5.73 -27.36 15.20
C LEU A 112 -4.72 -26.87 14.15
N HIS A 113 -5.01 -25.72 13.55
CA HIS A 113 -4.19 -25.07 12.55
C HIS A 113 -3.73 -23.68 13.04
N PRO A 114 -2.42 -23.39 13.06
CA PRO A 114 -1.92 -22.09 13.47
C PRO A 114 -2.37 -21.01 12.49
N VAL A 115 -2.82 -19.87 13.02
CA VAL A 115 -3.18 -18.72 12.20
C VAL A 115 -1.93 -17.98 11.76
N THR A 116 -1.73 -17.86 10.46
CA THR A 116 -0.56 -17.18 9.89
C THR A 116 -0.83 -15.69 9.64
N ARG A 117 0.24 -14.90 9.46
CA ARG A 117 0.13 -13.47 9.09
C ARG A 117 -0.68 -13.26 7.82
N ALA A 118 -0.50 -14.14 6.83
CA ALA A 118 -1.23 -14.10 5.56
C ALA A 118 -2.75 -14.23 5.76
N GLU A 119 -3.18 -15.14 6.65
CA GLU A 119 -4.60 -15.33 6.96
C GLU A 119 -5.19 -14.15 7.71
N ILE A 120 -4.42 -13.53 8.61
CA ILE A 120 -4.82 -12.29 9.29
C ILE A 120 -4.99 -11.16 8.27
N CYS A 121 -4.03 -10.99 7.35
CA CYS A 121 -4.14 -10.03 6.25
C CYS A 121 -5.38 -10.29 5.35
N ALA A 122 -5.65 -11.56 5.04
CA ALA A 122 -6.83 -11.95 4.26
C ALA A 122 -8.13 -11.62 5.01
N ALA A 123 -8.17 -11.85 6.33
CA ALA A 123 -9.32 -11.54 7.17
C ALA A 123 -9.57 -10.03 7.27
N ILE A 124 -8.51 -9.22 7.45
CA ILE A 124 -8.59 -7.76 7.42
C ILE A 124 -9.14 -7.28 6.07
N THR A 125 -8.63 -7.84 4.97
CA THR A 125 -9.08 -7.51 3.62
C THR A 125 -10.58 -7.82 3.45
N LYS A 126 -11.02 -9.00 3.92
CA LYS A 126 -12.41 -9.44 3.82
C LYS A 126 -13.36 -8.60 4.69
N GLN A 127 -12.99 -8.31 5.93
CA GLN A 127 -13.88 -7.69 6.93
C GLN A 127 -13.82 -6.16 6.92
N LYS A 128 -12.62 -5.60 6.83
CA LYS A 128 -12.40 -4.14 6.94
C LYS A 128 -12.22 -3.47 5.57
N ARG A 129 -12.13 -4.26 4.48
CA ARG A 129 -11.86 -3.78 3.11
C ARG A 129 -10.58 -2.94 3.04
N VAL A 130 -9.57 -3.37 3.78
CA VAL A 130 -8.24 -2.74 3.87
C VAL A 130 -7.19 -3.77 3.49
N HIS A 131 -6.26 -3.39 2.63
CA HIS A 131 -5.08 -4.20 2.32
C HIS A 131 -3.92 -3.80 3.23
N VAL A 132 -3.43 -4.74 4.02
CA VAL A 132 -2.28 -4.58 4.91
C VAL A 132 -1.19 -5.54 4.47
N ALA A 133 0.04 -5.05 4.34
CA ALA A 133 1.19 -5.90 4.04
C ALA A 133 1.59 -6.73 5.27
N GLU A 134 1.95 -8.00 5.08
CA GLU A 134 2.32 -8.91 6.17
C GLU A 134 3.49 -8.40 7.02
N GLY A 135 4.43 -7.68 6.41
CA GLY A 135 5.59 -7.09 7.09
C GLY A 135 5.23 -5.95 8.06
N LEU A 136 4.01 -5.40 7.98
CA LEU A 136 3.50 -4.40 8.91
C LEU A 136 2.94 -5.02 10.18
N LEU A 137 2.66 -6.33 10.20
CA LEU A 137 2.08 -7.00 11.38
C LEU A 137 3.19 -7.48 12.32
N GLU A 138 3.15 -7.03 13.57
CA GLU A 138 4.04 -7.50 14.63
C GLU A 138 3.35 -8.63 15.41
N VAL A 139 3.36 -9.83 14.82
CA VAL A 139 2.87 -11.06 15.46
C VAL A 139 4.04 -11.80 16.11
N GLU A 140 4.00 -11.94 17.44
CA GLU A 140 4.95 -12.72 18.23
C GLU A 140 4.99 -14.19 17.75
N GLY A 141 6.19 -14.73 17.49
CA GLY A 141 6.35 -16.09 16.97
C GLY A 141 5.90 -16.31 15.52
N GLY A 142 5.38 -15.28 14.84
CA GLY A 142 4.97 -15.33 13.44
C GLY A 142 3.62 -16.01 13.16
N VAL A 143 3.09 -16.75 14.14
CA VAL A 143 1.80 -17.45 14.04
C VAL A 143 1.06 -17.41 15.38
N VAL A 144 -0.26 -17.38 15.33
CA VAL A 144 -1.12 -17.47 16.53
C VAL A 144 -1.62 -18.90 16.66
N ARG A 145 -1.39 -19.54 17.81
CA ARG A 145 -1.73 -20.96 18.05
C ARG A 145 -2.90 -21.16 19.01
N GLU A 146 -3.43 -20.09 19.56
CA GLU A 146 -4.41 -20.13 20.65
C GLU A 146 -5.66 -19.33 20.26
N THR A 147 -6.81 -19.74 20.78
CA THR A 147 -8.04 -18.94 20.71
C THR A 147 -8.01 -17.80 21.72
N GLY A 148 -8.77 -16.74 21.46
CA GLY A 148 -8.89 -15.59 22.36
C GLY A 148 -8.73 -14.25 21.65
N ASP A 149 -8.58 -13.21 22.45
CA ASP A 149 -8.43 -11.84 21.99
C ASP A 149 -6.94 -11.44 22.00
N PHE A 150 -6.44 -11.06 20.85
CA PHE A 150 -5.05 -10.68 20.62
C PHE A 150 -4.97 -9.24 20.14
N LEU A 151 -4.20 -8.40 20.84
CA LEU A 151 -3.83 -7.08 20.33
C LEU A 151 -2.63 -7.24 19.39
N ILE A 152 -2.84 -7.00 18.10
CA ILE A 152 -1.77 -7.08 17.09
C ILE A 152 -1.24 -5.69 16.78
N PRO A 153 -0.02 -5.35 17.23
CA PRO A 153 0.61 -4.08 16.88
C PRO A 153 1.04 -4.04 15.42
N LEU A 154 1.06 -2.83 14.86
CA LEU A 154 1.60 -2.54 13.56
C LEU A 154 3.02 -2.01 13.69
N ARG A 155 3.90 -2.42 12.76
CA ARG A 155 5.29 -1.92 12.63
C ARG A 155 5.31 -0.56 11.96
N MET A 156 4.67 0.40 12.62
CA MET A 156 4.69 1.79 12.26
C MET A 156 4.51 2.63 13.52
N VAL A 157 4.84 3.90 13.39
CA VAL A 157 4.70 4.87 14.47
C VAL A 157 3.70 5.91 13.98
N ASP A 158 2.63 6.06 14.74
CA ASP A 158 1.68 7.14 14.51
C ASP A 158 2.36 8.51 14.69
N PRO A 159 1.80 9.60 14.16
CA PRO A 159 2.32 10.96 14.40
C PRO A 159 2.44 11.32 15.89
N GLU A 160 1.73 10.62 16.79
CA GLU A 160 1.83 10.76 18.25
C GLU A 160 2.93 9.91 18.92
N GLY A 161 3.71 9.12 18.16
CA GLY A 161 4.77 8.27 18.73
C GLY A 161 4.29 6.92 19.28
N LYS A 162 2.99 6.60 19.19
CA LYS A 162 2.42 5.31 19.62
C LYS A 162 2.47 4.30 18.49
N LYS A 163 2.56 3.01 18.84
CA LYS A 163 2.39 1.90 17.89
C LYS A 163 0.90 1.59 17.77
N PRO A 164 0.23 1.90 16.65
CA PRO A 164 -1.16 1.51 16.46
C PRO A 164 -1.28 -0.01 16.43
N GLY A 165 -2.37 -0.56 16.97
CA GLY A 165 -2.66 -1.98 16.93
C GLY A 165 -4.16 -2.23 16.85
N PHE A 166 -4.55 -3.33 16.22
CA PHE A 166 -5.95 -3.73 16.12
C PHE A 166 -6.21 -4.98 16.95
N MET A 167 -7.45 -5.19 17.36
CA MET A 167 -7.85 -6.40 18.08
C MET A 167 -8.18 -7.51 17.07
N LEU A 168 -7.59 -8.69 17.27
CA LEU A 168 -7.92 -9.92 16.58
C LEU A 168 -8.59 -10.87 17.59
N SER A 169 -9.85 -11.23 17.34
CA SER A 169 -10.58 -12.21 18.14
C SER A 169 -10.66 -13.52 17.39
N ILE A 170 -10.05 -14.58 17.93
CA ILE A 170 -10.11 -15.92 17.37
C ILE A 170 -11.09 -16.75 18.19
N LEU A 171 -12.24 -17.07 17.58
CA LEU A 171 -13.33 -17.81 18.19
C LEU A 171 -13.34 -19.27 17.72
N PRO A 172 -13.68 -20.21 18.61
CA PRO A 172 -13.90 -21.59 18.22
C PRO A 172 -15.17 -21.72 17.36
N ILE A 173 -15.13 -22.57 16.34
CA ILE A 173 -16.33 -23.00 15.62
C ILE A 173 -17.14 -23.89 16.56
N GLN A 174 -18.37 -23.48 16.91
CA GLN A 174 -19.29 -24.36 17.64
C GLN A 174 -19.76 -25.45 16.67
N PRO A 175 -19.74 -26.74 17.07
CA PRO A 175 -20.38 -27.78 16.27
C PRO A 175 -21.85 -27.41 16.08
N ILE A 176 -22.31 -27.47 14.84
CA ILE A 176 -23.74 -27.37 14.55
C ILE A 176 -24.35 -28.65 15.08
N ASP A 177 -25.10 -28.58 16.18
CA ASP A 177 -25.90 -29.70 16.66
C ASP A 177 -26.85 -30.11 15.52
N ALA A 178 -26.55 -31.23 14.87
CA ALA A 178 -27.29 -31.75 13.73
C ALA A 178 -28.52 -32.60 14.16
N ASP A 179 -28.96 -32.48 15.42
CA ASP A 179 -29.99 -33.32 16.02
C ASP A 179 -31.28 -32.53 16.32
N ALA A 180 -31.88 -31.91 15.30
CA ALA A 180 -33.14 -31.17 15.46
C ALA A 180 -34.18 -31.41 14.36
N ASP A 181 -34.17 -32.55 13.65
CA ASP A 181 -35.16 -32.84 12.60
C ASP A 181 -35.54 -34.34 12.49
N ASP A 182 -35.99 -34.97 13.58
CA ASP A 182 -36.64 -36.29 13.48
C ASP A 182 -37.88 -36.48 14.39
N ASP A 183 -38.63 -35.41 14.68
CA ASP A 183 -39.86 -35.49 15.51
C ASP A 183 -41.06 -34.70 14.92
N VAL A 184 -41.31 -34.84 13.62
CA VAL A 184 -42.59 -34.41 13.00
C VAL A 184 -43.19 -35.55 12.15
N ALA A 185 -43.29 -36.74 12.74
CA ALA A 185 -43.99 -37.87 12.14
C ALA A 185 -44.85 -38.65 13.16
N ALA A 186 -45.60 -37.96 14.03
CA ALA A 186 -46.75 -38.55 14.72
C ALA A 186 -47.64 -37.48 15.37
N ALA A 187 -48.64 -36.98 14.66
CA ALA A 187 -49.96 -36.58 15.20
C ALA A 187 -50.93 -36.24 14.06
#